data_AF-A0A7C0YVY3-F1
#
_entry.id   AF-A0A7C0YVY3-F1
#
_cell.length_a   1.000
_cell.length_b   1.000
_cell.length_c   1.000
_cell.angle_alpha   90.00
_cell.angle_beta   90.00
_cell.angle_gamma   90.00
#
_symmetry.space_group_name_H-M   'P 1'
#
loop_
_entity.id
_entity.type
_entity.pdbx_description
1 polymer ?
#
loop_
_entity_poly.entity_id
_entity_poly.type
_entity_poly.pdbx_seq_one_letter_code
_entity_poly.pdbx_strand_id
1 'polypeptide(L)'
;LKKADWDVGITVDAIRISSSVDTIVLCSGDGDFLQLVEYLKNQGKRVEVIAFGRSTSSKLKESADQFIDLEAHPQKYPLKRHEV
;
A
#
# COMPACT_ATOMS: atom_id res chain seq x y z
N LEU A 1 -4.34 -17.14 19.32
CA LEU A 1 -4.53 -16.77 17.89
C LEU A 1 -3.31 -15.97 17.45
N LYS A 2 -2.39 -16.56 16.68
CA LYS A 2 -1.28 -15.80 16.08
C LYS A 2 -1.88 -15.07 14.87
N LYS A 3 -1.93 -13.74 14.92
CA LYS A 3 -2.21 -12.93 13.73
C LYS A 3 -1.09 -13.24 12.73
N ALA A 4 -1.45 -13.75 11.56
CA ALA A 4 -0.50 -13.93 10.46
C ALA A 4 -0.34 -12.60 9.73
N ASP A 5 0.12 -11.56 10.45
CA ASP A 5 0.44 -10.26 9.85
C ASP A 5 1.82 -10.36 9.19
N TRP A 6 1.83 -10.16 7.88
CA TRP A 6 3.07 -10.14 7.10
C TRP A 6 3.66 -8.73 6.99
N ASP A 7 3.11 -7.76 7.73
CA ASP A 7 3.46 -6.35 7.64
C ASP A 7 4.94 -6.09 7.95
N VAL A 8 5.50 -6.83 8.91
CA VAL A 8 6.93 -6.77 9.23
C VAL A 8 7.77 -7.29 8.06
N GLY A 9 7.34 -8.38 7.41
CA GLY A 9 8.03 -8.92 6.25
C GLY A 9 8.05 -7.94 5.08
N ILE A 10 6.89 -7.39 4.74
CA ILE A 10 6.73 -6.34 3.72
C ILE A 10 7.61 -5.14 4.03
N THR A 11 7.59 -4.67 5.28
CA THR A 11 8.36 -3.51 5.73
C THR A 11 9.86 -3.73 5.57
N VAL A 12 10.36 -4.88 6.04
CA VAL A 12 11.79 -5.22 5.94
C VAL A 12 12.22 -5.32 4.48
N ASP A 13 11.44 -6.00 3.63
CA ASP A 13 11.79 -6.15 2.22
C ASP A 13 11.73 -4.82 1.47
N ALA A 14 10.72 -3.99 1.72
CA ALA A 14 10.60 -2.65 1.13
C ALA A 14 11.81 -1.76 1.47
N ILE A 15 12.28 -1.79 2.72
CA ILE A 15 13.48 -1.05 3.14
C ILE A 15 14.73 -1.62 2.50
N ARG A 16 14.85 -2.95 2.38
CA ARG A 16 16.03 -3.58 1.76
C ARG A 16 16.15 -3.23 0.29
N ILE A 17 15.05 -3.27 -0.45
CA ILE A 17 15.05 -2.96 -1.88
C ILE A 17 15.11 -1.46 -2.17
N SER A 18 14.77 -0.60 -1.21
CA SER A 18 14.64 0.86 -1.42
C SER A 18 15.88 1.47 -2.04
N SER A 19 17.07 1.02 -1.64
CA SER A 19 18.34 1.51 -2.19
C SER A 19 18.52 1.25 -3.69
N SER A 20 17.86 0.22 -4.23
CA SER A 20 18.00 -0.26 -5.61
C SER A 20 16.89 0.19 -6.56
N VAL A 21 15.84 0.83 -6.05
CA VAL A 21 14.68 1.27 -6.84
C VAL A 21 14.40 2.75 -6.62
N ASP A 22 13.75 3.40 -7.59
CA ASP A 22 13.32 4.80 -7.47
C ASP A 22 11.89 4.93 -6.91
N THR A 23 11.04 3.96 -7.26
CA THR A 23 9.62 3.92 -6.89
C THR A 23 9.27 2.59 -6.25
N ILE A 24 8.52 2.64 -5.14
CA ILE A 24 7.94 1.48 -4.47
C ILE A 24 6.42 1.58 -4.56
N VAL A 25 5.80 0.51 -5.05
CA VAL A 25 4.34 0.40 -5.15
C VAL A 25 3.85 -0.56 -4.07
N LEU A 26 3.15 -0.04 -3.07
CA LEU A 26 2.57 -0.79 -1.98
C LEU A 26 1.12 -1.16 -2.31
N CYS A 27 0.89 -2.45 -2.55
CA CYS A 27 -0.45 -2.98 -2.77
C CYS A 27 -1.14 -3.32 -1.45
N SER A 28 -1.35 -2.34 -0.58
CA SER A 28 -2.06 -2.52 0.69
C SER A 28 -2.76 -1.23 1.13
N GLY A 29 -3.95 -1.38 1.74
CA GLY A 29 -4.71 -0.27 2.32
C GLY A 29 -4.50 -0.09 3.82
N ASP A 30 -3.63 -0.90 4.44
CA ASP A 30 -3.45 -0.92 5.88
C ASP A 30 -2.74 0.36 6.38
N GLY A 31 -3.34 0.99 7.39
CA GLY A 31 -2.79 2.18 8.02
C GLY A 31 -1.46 1.95 8.73
N ASP A 32 -1.13 0.70 9.08
CA ASP A 32 0.12 0.36 9.76
C ASP A 32 1.37 0.62 8.89
N PHE A 33 1.21 0.67 7.57
CA PHE A 33 2.30 1.02 6.65
C PHE A 33 2.61 2.52 6.58
N LEU A 34 1.87 3.39 7.28
CA LEU A 34 2.11 4.84 7.23
C LEU A 34 3.57 5.20 7.55
N GLN A 35 4.14 4.59 8.58
CA GLN A 35 5.53 4.84 8.98
C GLN A 35 6.53 4.36 7.92
N LEU A 36 6.23 3.25 7.23
CA LEU A 36 7.04 2.76 6.11
C LEU A 36 7.01 3.75 4.94
N VAL A 37 5.82 4.26 4.58
CA VAL A 37 5.66 5.25 3.50
C VAL A 37 6.48 6.50 3.81
N GLU A 38 6.35 7.06 5.01
CA GLU A 38 7.10 8.24 5.43
C GLU A 38 8.62 7.99 5.43
N TYR A 39 9.06 6.83 5.91
CA TYR A 39 10.48 6.44 5.93
C TYR A 39 11.06 6.38 4.52
N LEU A 40 10.38 5.71 3.59
CA LEU A 40 10.83 5.58 2.20
C LEU A 40 10.85 6.93 1.49
N LYS A 41 9.85 7.78 1.72
CA LYS A 41 9.81 9.15 1.19
C LYS A 41 10.96 10.01 1.72
N ASN A 42 11.30 9.89 2.99
CA ASN A 42 12.45 10.57 3.58
C ASN A 42 13.78 10.12 2.97
N GLN A 43 13.85 8.91 2.43
CA GLN A 43 15.00 8.41 1.63
C GLN A 43 14.98 8.90 0.18
N GLY A 44 14.06 9.80 -0.18
CA GLY A 44 13.90 10.32 -1.54
C GLY A 44 13.24 9.34 -2.50
N LYS A 45 12.56 8.30 -2.00
CA LYS A 45 11.86 7.31 -2.82
C LYS A 45 10.42 7.73 -3.06
N ARG A 46 9.94 7.51 -4.27
CA ARG A 46 8.53 7.69 -4.60
C ARG A 46 7.74 6.50 -4.08
N VAL A 47 6.65 6.75 -3.37
CA VAL A 47 5.80 5.69 -2.81
C VAL A 47 4.38 5.82 -3.35
N GLU A 48 3.93 4.79 -4.05
CA GLU A 48 2.57 4.70 -4.56
C GLU A 48 1.80 3.63 -3.81
N VAL A 49 0.52 3.90 -3.51
CA VAL A 49 -0.34 2.95 -2.80
C VAL A 49 -1.47 2.52 -3.72
N ILE A 50 -1.63 1.21 -3.86
CA ILE A 50 -2.71 0.60 -4.63
C ILE A 50 -3.60 -0.19 -3.68
N ALA A 51 -4.82 0.26 -3.48
CA ALA A 51 -5.76 -0.40 -2.60
C ALA A 51 -7.21 -0.04 -2.94
N PHE A 52 -8.17 -0.69 -2.26
CA PHE A 52 -9.58 -0.34 -2.37
C PHE A 52 -9.87 0.88 -1.51
N GLY A 53 -10.40 1.94 -2.13
CA GLY A 53 -10.63 3.22 -1.47
C GLY A 53 -11.45 3.11 -0.18
N ARG A 54 -12.45 2.21 -0.13
CA ARG A 54 -13.32 2.02 1.06
C ARG A 54 -12.61 1.43 2.27
N SER A 55 -11.61 0.59 2.05
CA SER A 55 -10.91 -0.14 3.11
C SER A 55 -9.55 0.46 3.47
N THR A 56 -9.20 1.60 2.87
CA THR A 56 -7.87 2.20 3.03
C THR A 56 -7.90 3.36 3.99
N SER A 57 -6.94 3.39 4.93
CA SER A 57 -6.76 4.50 5.87
C SER A 57 -6.53 5.84 5.16
N SER A 58 -7.26 6.89 5.54
CA SER A 58 -7.14 8.23 4.94
C SER A 58 -5.72 8.79 5.07
N LYS A 59 -5.06 8.57 6.21
CA LYS A 59 -3.69 9.03 6.45
C LYS A 59 -2.68 8.38 5.50
N LEU A 60 -2.89 7.10 5.18
CA LEU A 60 -2.03 6.39 4.23
C LEU A 60 -2.19 6.98 2.82
N LYS A 61 -3.42 7.30 2.41
CA LYS A 61 -3.68 7.95 1.11
C LYS A 61 -3.04 9.33 1.00
N GLU A 62 -3.09 10.11 2.07
CA GLU A 62 -2.51 11.46 2.13
C GLU A 62 -0.97 11.43 2.13
N SER A 63 -0.37 10.41 2.76
CA SER A 63 1.09 10.26 2.84
C SER A 63 1.70 9.71 1.54
N ALA A 64 0.97 8.87 0.80
CA ALA A 64 1.42 8.35 -0.49
C ALA A 64 1.60 9.47 -1.54
N ASP A 65 2.59 9.34 -2.42
CA ASP A 65 2.77 10.28 -3.54
C ASP A 65 1.68 10.12 -4.59
N GLN A 66 1.19 8.89 -4.77
CA GLN A 66 0.06 8.58 -5.62
C GLN A 66 -0.78 7.46 -4.99
N PHE A 67 -2.09 7.65 -4.97
CA PHE A 67 -3.05 6.62 -4.58
C PHE A 67 -3.83 6.14 -5.80
N ILE A 68 -3.79 4.84 -6.07
CA ILE A 68 -4.53 4.19 -7.15
C ILE A 68 -5.68 3.41 -6.51
N ASP A 69 -6.89 3.93 -6.67
CA ASP A 69 -8.09 3.26 -6.21
C ASP A 69 -8.49 2.14 -7.19
N LEU A 70 -8.43 0.90 -6.72
CA LEU A 70 -8.87 -0.25 -7.48
C LEU A 70 -10.40 -0.27 -7.69
N GLU A 71 -11.18 0.39 -6.82
CA GLU A 71 -12.63 0.49 -7.02
C GLU A 71 -13.03 1.47 -8.13
N ALA A 72 -12.15 2.38 -8.53
CA ALA A 72 -12.46 3.37 -9.57
C ALA A 72 -12.65 2.73 -10.96
N HIS A 73 -12.13 1.52 -11.17
CA HIS A 73 -12.21 0.81 -12.45
C HIS A 73 -12.72 -0.64 -12.29
N PRO A 74 -14.00 -0.83 -11.89
CA PRO A 74 -14.55 -2.16 -11.59
C PRO A 74 -14.60 -3.09 -12.81
N GLN A 75 -14.65 -2.52 -14.02
CA GLN A 75 -14.60 -3.26 -15.29
C GLN A 75 -13.20 -3.87 -15.54
N LYS A 76 -12.14 -3.26 -14.99
CA LYS A 76 -10.75 -3.68 -15.16
C LYS A 76 -10.31 -4.64 -14.05
N TYR A 77 -10.91 -4.51 -12.86
CA TYR A 77 -10.63 -5.33 -11.68
C TYR A 77 -11.91 -6.04 -11.21
N PRO A 78 -12.34 -7.11 -11.89
CA PRO A 78 -13.58 -7.80 -11.56
C PRO A 78 -13.47 -8.48 -10.20
N LEU A 79 -13.97 -7.82 -9.15
CA LEU A 79 -14.30 -8.47 -7.90
C LEU A 79 -15.59 -9.27 -8.13
N LYS A 80 -15.51 -10.61 -8.06
CA LYS A 80 -16.72 -11.44 -8.01
C LYS A 80 -17.50 -11.02 -6.76
N ARG A 81 -18.65 -10.34 -6.96
CA ARG A 81 -19.64 -10.20 -5.88
C ARG A 81 -20.12 -11.61 -5.56
N HIS A 82 -19.76 -12.12 -4.38
CA HIS A 82 -20.50 -13.21 -3.79
C HIS A 82 -21.86 -12.62 -3.38
N GLU A 83 -22.89 -12.95 -4.15
CA GLU A 83 -24.27 -12.78 -3.71
C GLU A 83 -24.49 -13.72 -2.53
N VAL A 84 -24.88 -13.15 -1.39
CA VAL A 84 -25.32 -13.84 -0.18
C VAL A 84 -26.83 -13.83 -0.15
#